data_AF-A0A2N2JCM9-F1
#
_entry.id   AF-A0A2N2JCM9-F1
#
_cell.length_a   1.000
_cell.length_b   1.000
_cell.length_c   1.000
_cell.angle_alpha   90.00
_cell.angle_beta   90.00
_cell.angle_gamma   90.00
#
_symmetry.space_group_name_H-M   'P 1'
#
loop_
_entity.id
_entity.type
_entity.pdbx_description
1 polymer ?
#
loop_
_entity_poly.entity_id
_entity_poly.type
_entity_poly.pdbx_seq_one_letter_code
_entity_poly.pdbx_strand_id
1 'polypeptide(L)'
;MLARALITAIAAALLVTACAGDPSSLDGSVSDFYPLGFSEVRARLYSSELAIEYVSASGEAVVRLTVRRDERDPTGPTTVDLGAVGDVTGSSNGAELPPFASGTLNLDSYRPREGAYVAGTFEALLYAGTTAITLHGAFDARLDVVEGL
;
A
#
# COMPACT_ATOMS: atom_id res chain seq x y z
N MET A 1 48.89 -45.69 -12.66
CA MET A 1 47.63 -46.09 -13.31
C MET A 1 46.55 -46.01 -12.23
N LEU A 2 45.87 -44.86 -12.10
CA LEU A 2 44.58 -44.51 -12.74
C LEU A 2 43.36 -45.15 -12.05
N ALA A 3 42.71 -44.37 -11.16
CA ALA A 3 41.27 -44.38 -10.84
C ALA A 3 41.06 -43.32 -9.72
N ARG A 4 40.88 -42.01 -10.00
CA ARG A 4 39.64 -41.38 -10.51
C ARG A 4 38.36 -41.99 -9.89
N ALA A 5 38.01 -41.53 -8.70
CA ALA A 5 36.64 -41.56 -8.19
C ALA A 5 36.27 -40.15 -7.72
N LEU A 6 35.94 -39.32 -8.70
CA LEU A 6 35.39 -37.98 -8.54
C LEU A 6 33.94 -38.14 -8.06
N ILE A 7 33.73 -38.19 -6.75
CA ILE A 7 32.37 -38.20 -6.18
C ILE A 7 31.92 -36.75 -6.06
N THR A 8 31.30 -36.30 -7.15
CA THR A 8 30.58 -35.04 -7.30
C THR A 8 29.38 -35.05 -6.34
N ALA A 9 29.59 -34.61 -5.10
CA ALA A 9 28.49 -34.31 -4.19
C ALA A 9 27.88 -32.96 -4.61
N ILE A 10 26.89 -33.04 -5.49
CA ILE A 10 26.01 -31.94 -5.89
C ILE A 10 25.24 -31.55 -4.62
N ALA A 11 25.77 -30.57 -3.89
CA ALA A 11 25.01 -29.83 -2.89
C ALA A 11 23.99 -28.98 -3.65
N ALA A 12 22.85 -29.61 -3.97
CA ALA A 12 21.64 -28.93 -4.38
C ALA A 12 21.19 -28.05 -3.20
N ALA A 13 21.71 -26.84 -3.14
CA ALA A 13 21.14 -25.78 -2.34
C ALA A 13 19.73 -25.58 -2.87
N LEU A 14 18.75 -26.14 -2.15
CA LEU A 14 17.35 -25.76 -2.29
C LEU A 14 17.29 -24.25 -2.10
N LEU A 15 17.23 -23.54 -3.22
CA LEU A 15 16.71 -22.19 -3.31
C LEU A 15 15.23 -22.30 -2.92
N VAL A 16 14.97 -22.32 -1.62
CA VAL A 16 13.66 -21.97 -1.09
C VAL A 16 13.55 -20.48 -1.35
N THR A 17 13.16 -20.12 -2.57
CA THR A 17 12.56 -18.83 -2.87
C THR A 17 11.29 -18.79 -2.05
N ALA A 18 11.42 -18.35 -0.79
CA ALA A 18 10.29 -17.95 0.01
C ALA A 18 9.57 -16.90 -0.84
N CYS A 19 8.43 -17.29 -1.43
CA CYS A 19 7.39 -16.35 -1.76
C CYS A 19 6.98 -15.75 -0.41
N ALA A 20 7.73 -14.76 0.05
CA ALA A 20 7.16 -13.71 0.87
C ALA A 20 6.13 -13.07 -0.06
N GLY A 21 4.89 -13.57 0.01
CA GLY A 21 3.78 -12.91 -0.67
C GLY A 21 3.81 -11.46 -0.26
N ASP A 22 3.74 -10.56 -1.23
CA ASP A 22 3.83 -9.15 -0.96
C ASP A 22 2.81 -8.80 0.12
N PRO A 23 3.21 -8.19 1.25
CA PRO A 23 2.29 -7.87 2.35
C PRO A 23 1.24 -6.83 1.95
N SER A 24 1.28 -6.34 0.71
CA SER A 24 0.40 -5.31 0.19
C SER A 24 -0.64 -5.89 -0.75
N SER A 25 -1.88 -5.41 -0.65
CA SER A 25 -2.99 -5.83 -1.51
C SER A 25 -3.90 -4.66 -1.85
N LEU A 26 -4.61 -4.77 -2.97
CA LEU A 26 -5.77 -3.94 -3.32
C LEU A 26 -6.86 -4.84 -3.86
N ASP A 27 -8.03 -4.80 -3.23
CA ASP A 27 -9.16 -5.66 -3.56
C ASP A 27 -10.51 -4.98 -3.21
N GLY A 28 -11.61 -5.67 -3.46
CA GLY A 28 -12.97 -5.14 -3.29
C GLY A 28 -13.75 -5.06 -4.60
N SER A 29 -15.02 -4.68 -4.51
CA SER A 29 -15.92 -4.67 -5.69
C SER A 29 -15.57 -3.60 -6.72
N VAL A 30 -14.69 -2.63 -6.39
CA VAL A 30 -14.15 -1.68 -7.37
C VAL A 30 -13.28 -2.38 -8.41
N SER A 31 -12.58 -3.46 -8.04
CA SER A 31 -11.67 -4.17 -8.94
C SER A 31 -12.37 -4.90 -10.10
N ASP A 32 -13.68 -5.12 -9.98
CA ASP A 32 -14.52 -5.67 -11.05
C ASP A 32 -14.68 -4.70 -12.23
N PHE A 33 -14.54 -3.39 -11.97
CA PHE A 33 -14.73 -2.32 -12.95
C PHE A 33 -13.41 -1.60 -13.29
N TYR A 34 -12.48 -1.57 -12.34
CA TYR A 34 -11.20 -0.87 -12.45
C TYR A 34 -10.06 -1.85 -12.21
N PRO A 35 -9.20 -2.15 -13.20
CA PRO A 35 -8.06 -3.02 -12.99
C PRO A 35 -6.99 -2.29 -12.16
N LEU A 36 -6.99 -2.49 -10.84
CA LEU A 36 -6.09 -1.82 -9.89
C LEU A 36 -4.70 -2.49 -9.79
N GLY A 37 -4.05 -2.72 -10.92
CA GLY A 37 -2.70 -3.29 -10.95
C GLY A 37 -1.66 -2.32 -10.39
N PHE A 38 -0.96 -2.71 -9.33
CA PHE A 38 0.17 -1.97 -8.76
C PHE A 38 1.43 -2.85 -8.68
N SER A 39 2.60 -2.21 -8.64
CA SER A 39 3.90 -2.88 -8.51
C SER A 39 4.59 -2.59 -7.18
N GLU A 40 4.29 -1.46 -6.55
CA GLU A 40 4.85 -1.10 -5.25
C GLU A 40 3.88 -0.23 -4.44
N VAL A 41 4.13 -0.13 -3.13
CA VAL A 41 3.46 0.83 -2.25
C VAL A 41 4.47 1.83 -1.73
N ARG A 42 4.13 3.11 -1.78
CA ARG A 42 4.93 4.21 -1.23
C ARG A 42 4.19 4.83 -0.07
N ALA A 43 4.92 5.15 0.99
CA ALA A 43 4.38 5.96 2.06
C ALA A 43 5.14 7.29 2.13
N ARG A 44 4.41 8.39 2.11
CA ARG A 44 4.98 9.74 2.09
C ARG A 44 4.41 10.58 3.22
N LEU A 45 5.30 11.17 4.02
CA LEU A 45 4.93 12.10 5.06
C LEU A 45 5.21 13.52 4.61
N TYR A 46 4.16 14.28 4.34
CA TYR A 46 4.22 15.71 4.11
C TYR A 46 4.04 16.48 5.43
N SER A 47 4.22 17.80 5.37
CA SER A 47 3.95 18.67 6.50
C SER A 47 2.49 18.62 6.96
N SER A 48 1.54 18.47 6.03
CA SER A 48 0.09 18.50 6.31
C SER A 48 -0.61 17.15 6.25
N GLU A 49 0.01 16.11 5.69
CA GLU A 49 -0.65 14.82 5.46
C GLU A 49 0.31 13.63 5.42
N LEU A 50 -0.22 12.46 5.75
CA LEU A 50 0.35 11.16 5.40
C LEU A 50 -0.34 10.68 4.12
N ALA A 51 0.43 10.27 3.12
CA ALA A 51 -0.07 9.65 1.90
C ALA A 51 0.43 8.21 1.76
N ILE A 52 -0.47 7.28 1.46
CA ILE A 52 -0.13 5.91 1.06
C ILE A 52 -0.54 5.74 -0.40
N GLU A 53 0.42 5.46 -1.27
CA GLU A 53 0.25 5.38 -2.71
C GLU A 53 0.53 3.97 -3.21
N TYR A 54 -0.44 3.35 -3.86
CA TYR A 54 -0.24 2.11 -4.61
C TYR A 54 0.12 2.51 -6.04
N VAL A 55 1.34 2.19 -6.45
CA VAL A 55 1.95 2.72 -7.67
C VAL A 55 2.11 1.61 -8.70
N SER A 56 1.62 1.85 -9.91
CA SER A 56 1.79 0.96 -11.05
C SER A 56 3.22 0.94 -11.59
N ALA A 57 3.52 -0.01 -12.47
CA ALA A 57 4.84 -0.14 -13.08
C ALA A 57 5.25 1.08 -13.94
N SER A 58 4.30 1.91 -14.38
CA SER A 58 4.57 3.17 -15.08
C SER A 58 4.91 4.33 -14.15
N GLY A 59 4.75 4.16 -12.84
CA GLY A 59 4.98 5.18 -11.82
C GLY A 59 3.74 6.01 -11.45
N GLU A 60 2.58 5.72 -12.05
CA GLU A 60 1.29 6.36 -11.70
C GLU A 60 0.70 5.72 -10.44
N ALA A 61 0.22 6.55 -9.50
CA ALA A 61 -0.51 6.10 -8.33
C ALA A 61 -1.94 5.70 -8.72
N VAL A 62 -2.21 4.38 -8.72
CA VAL A 62 -3.54 3.85 -9.07
C VAL A 62 -4.55 3.99 -7.95
N VAL A 63 -4.07 4.01 -6.71
CA VAL A 63 -4.83 4.37 -5.50
C VAL A 63 -3.94 5.23 -4.62
N ARG A 64 -4.46 6.34 -4.13
CA ARG A 64 -3.82 7.20 -3.14
C ARG A 64 -4.78 7.45 -1.98
N LEU A 65 -4.36 7.01 -0.81
CA LEU A 65 -4.97 7.32 0.47
C LEU A 65 -4.25 8.54 1.05
N THR A 66 -4.99 9.54 1.52
CA THR A 66 -4.43 10.65 2.29
C THR A 66 -5.10 10.76 3.65
N VAL A 67 -4.32 11.15 4.66
CA VAL A 67 -4.80 11.45 6.00
C VAL A 67 -4.19 12.77 6.44
N ARG A 68 -5.04 13.76 6.72
CA ARG A 68 -4.60 15.05 7.25
C ARG A 68 -3.96 14.84 8.61
N ARG A 69 -2.80 15.47 8.81
CA ARG A 69 -2.14 15.51 10.11
C ARG A 69 -2.86 16.52 10.99
N ASP A 70 -3.25 16.08 12.17
CA ASP A 70 -3.57 17.00 13.26
C ASP A 70 -2.31 17.24 14.11
N GLU A 71 -2.39 18.13 15.10
CA GLU A 71 -1.25 18.42 15.99
C GLU A 71 -0.83 17.21 16.85
N ARG A 72 -1.57 16.10 16.80
CA ARG A 72 -1.32 14.89 17.59
C ARG A 72 -0.94 13.74 16.66
N ASP A 73 0.26 13.80 16.08
CA ASP A 73 0.79 12.67 15.32
C ASP A 73 0.72 11.39 16.17
N PRO A 74 -0.13 10.41 15.80
CA PRO A 74 -0.22 9.19 16.56
C PRO A 74 1.14 8.48 16.49
N THR A 75 1.54 7.84 17.57
CA THR A 75 2.72 6.97 17.58
C THR A 75 2.25 5.55 17.94
N GLY A 76 2.55 4.59 17.07
CA GLY A 76 2.10 3.21 17.23
C GLY A 76 0.71 2.94 16.62
N PRO A 77 0.08 1.82 17.00
CA PRO A 77 -1.17 1.37 16.39
C PRO A 77 -2.32 2.34 16.63
N THR A 78 -3.10 2.64 15.59
CA THR A 78 -4.26 3.52 15.69
C THR A 78 -5.27 3.26 14.58
N THR A 79 -6.53 3.56 14.85
CA THR A 79 -7.61 3.55 13.85
C THR A 79 -8.03 4.98 13.56
N VAL A 80 -8.09 5.33 12.27
CA VAL A 80 -8.43 6.66 11.76
C VAL A 80 -9.72 6.56 10.94
N ASP A 81 -10.67 7.45 11.22
CA ASP A 81 -11.85 7.65 10.36
C ASP A 81 -11.45 8.50 9.14
N LEU A 82 -11.39 7.86 7.98
CA LEU A 82 -11.03 8.53 6.74
C LEU A 82 -12.11 9.50 6.27
N GLY A 83 -13.39 9.25 6.59
CA GLY A 83 -14.46 10.19 6.25
C GLY A 83 -14.35 11.51 7.00
N ALA A 84 -13.71 11.52 8.17
CA ALA A 84 -13.50 12.72 8.97
C ALA A 84 -12.23 13.50 8.57
N VAL A 85 -11.12 12.80 8.33
CA VAL A 85 -9.80 13.44 8.20
C VAL A 85 -8.99 13.03 6.98
N GLY A 86 -9.47 12.11 6.17
CA GLY A 86 -8.75 11.58 5.01
C GLY A 86 -9.52 11.64 3.70
N ASP A 87 -8.96 10.99 2.70
CA ASP A 87 -9.57 10.81 1.39
C ASP A 87 -8.97 9.58 0.68
N VAL A 88 -9.71 9.04 -0.30
CA VAL A 88 -9.24 7.98 -1.19
C VAL A 88 -9.48 8.39 -2.63
N THR A 89 -8.40 8.52 -3.38
CA THR A 89 -8.43 8.88 -4.80
C THR A 89 -7.70 7.83 -5.62
N GLY A 90 -7.86 7.87 -6.94
CA GLY A 90 -7.11 6.99 -7.83
C GLY A 90 -7.58 7.08 -9.27
N SER A 91 -6.78 6.47 -10.14
CA SER A 91 -7.08 6.31 -11.55
C SER A 91 -6.57 4.96 -12.04
N SER A 92 -7.28 4.35 -12.98
CA SER A 92 -6.82 3.16 -13.68
C SER A 92 -7.14 3.28 -15.16
N ASN A 93 -6.13 3.09 -16.01
CA ASN A 93 -6.23 3.20 -17.47
C ASN A 93 -6.90 4.49 -17.96
N GLY A 94 -6.62 5.61 -17.28
CA GLY A 94 -7.17 6.93 -17.61
C GLY A 94 -8.61 7.16 -17.16
N ALA A 95 -9.23 6.22 -16.43
CA ALA A 95 -10.51 6.42 -15.76
C ALA A 95 -10.28 6.71 -14.27
N GLU A 96 -10.89 7.77 -13.76
CA GLU A 96 -10.86 8.09 -12.32
C GLU A 96 -11.74 7.10 -11.53
N LEU A 97 -11.31 6.77 -10.32
CA LEU A 97 -12.13 6.02 -9.39
C LEU A 97 -13.36 6.82 -8.99
N PRO A 98 -14.46 6.15 -8.62
CA PRO A 98 -15.64 6.85 -8.15
C PRO A 98 -15.35 7.64 -6.87
N PRO A 99 -16.09 8.73 -6.61
CA PRO A 99 -15.85 9.57 -5.44
C PRO A 99 -15.88 8.78 -4.13
N PHE A 100 -14.91 9.07 -3.26
CA PHE A 100 -14.87 8.57 -1.89
C PHE A 100 -16.02 9.09 -1.05
N ALA A 101 -16.55 8.23 -0.19
CA ALA A 101 -17.66 8.54 0.69
C ALA A 101 -17.30 8.43 2.16
N SER A 102 -16.71 7.29 2.56
CA SER A 102 -16.34 7.00 3.95
C SER A 102 -15.34 5.86 3.98
N GLY A 103 -14.57 5.76 5.06
CA GLY A 103 -13.65 4.65 5.21
C GLY A 103 -12.96 4.65 6.57
N THR A 104 -12.20 3.60 6.82
CA THR A 104 -11.38 3.45 8.02
C THR A 104 -9.98 3.04 7.61
N LEU A 105 -8.98 3.63 8.25
CA LEU A 105 -7.57 3.22 8.16
C LEU A 105 -7.15 2.68 9.52
N ASN A 106 -6.64 1.45 9.54
CA ASN A 106 -5.98 0.86 10.69
C ASN A 106 -4.47 0.89 10.43
N LEU A 107 -3.74 1.66 11.24
CA LEU A 107 -2.29 1.65 11.27
C LEU A 107 -1.84 0.63 12.32
N ASP A 108 -1.11 -0.39 11.91
CA ASP A 108 -0.51 -1.39 12.80
C ASP A 108 0.86 -0.92 13.30
N SER A 109 1.58 -0.16 12.46
CA SER A 109 2.84 0.49 12.81
C SER A 109 2.89 1.85 12.14
N TYR A 110 3.19 2.90 12.90
CA TYR A 110 3.45 4.23 12.37
C TYR A 110 4.38 5.02 13.29
N ARG A 111 5.38 5.65 12.68
CA ARG A 111 6.24 6.65 13.32
C ARG A 111 6.52 7.76 12.29
N PRO A 112 6.29 9.05 12.62
CA PRO A 112 6.51 10.16 11.71
C PRO A 112 8.00 10.49 11.56
N ARG A 113 8.78 9.56 10.99
CA ARG A 113 10.23 9.69 10.83
C ARG A 113 10.70 9.05 9.53
N GLU A 114 11.64 9.70 8.88
CA GLU A 114 12.33 9.22 7.69
C GLU A 114 12.81 7.77 7.83
N GLY A 115 12.46 6.95 6.84
CA GLY A 115 12.83 5.55 6.74
C GLY A 115 12.14 4.61 7.73
N ALA A 116 11.23 5.10 8.57
CA ALA A 116 10.43 4.24 9.44
C ALA A 116 9.46 3.39 8.62
N TYR A 117 9.11 2.20 9.12
CA TYR A 117 8.05 1.39 8.51
C TYR A 117 6.68 1.91 8.93
N VAL A 118 5.80 2.04 7.93
CA VAL A 118 4.36 2.18 8.14
C VAL A 118 3.66 0.97 7.55
N ALA A 119 2.79 0.36 8.35
CA ALA A 119 2.03 -0.81 7.96
C ALA A 119 0.60 -0.69 8.47
N GLY A 120 -0.33 -1.24 7.70
CA GLY A 120 -1.73 -1.17 8.05
C GLY A 120 -2.67 -1.69 6.97
N THR A 121 -3.95 -1.46 7.22
CA THR A 121 -5.05 -1.83 6.32
C THR A 121 -6.04 -0.69 6.22
N PHE A 122 -6.75 -0.58 5.10
CA PHE A 122 -7.86 0.34 4.97
C PHE A 122 -9.07 -0.33 4.32
N GLU A 123 -10.23 0.21 4.63
CA GLU A 123 -11.49 -0.08 3.97
C GLU A 123 -12.15 1.23 3.55
N ALA A 124 -12.59 1.32 2.32
CA ALA A 124 -13.20 2.51 1.75
C ALA A 124 -14.48 2.17 0.99
N LEU A 125 -15.45 3.05 1.11
CA LEU A 125 -16.69 3.06 0.36
C LEU A 125 -16.62 4.19 -0.66
N LEU A 126 -16.87 3.87 -1.93
CA LEU A 126 -16.97 4.83 -3.04
C LEU A 126 -18.38 4.77 -3.65
N TYR A 127 -18.82 5.84 -4.32
CA TYR A 127 -20.13 5.88 -4.99
C TYR A 127 -20.03 6.04 -6.51
N ALA A 128 -20.43 5.00 -7.24
CA ALA A 128 -20.68 5.07 -8.68
C ALA A 128 -22.18 5.39 -8.91
N GLY A 129 -22.51 6.68 -8.93
CA GLY A 129 -23.90 7.13 -8.94
C GLY A 129 -24.61 6.79 -7.63
N THR A 130 -25.60 5.90 -7.66
CA THR A 130 -26.29 5.40 -6.45
C THR A 130 -25.78 4.06 -5.95
N THR A 131 -24.78 3.48 -6.63
CA THR A 131 -24.21 2.17 -6.26
C THR A 131 -22.99 2.39 -5.38
N ALA A 132 -23.02 1.80 -4.19
CA ALA A 132 -21.88 1.75 -3.31
C ALA A 132 -20.92 0.64 -3.77
N ILE A 133 -19.63 0.94 -3.86
CA ILE A 133 -18.59 -0.02 -4.16
C ILE A 133 -17.51 0.02 -3.08
N THR A 134 -16.85 -1.10 -2.86
CA THR A 134 -15.84 -1.27 -1.81
C THR A 134 -14.44 -1.29 -2.41
N LEU A 135 -13.50 -0.73 -1.66
CA LEU A 135 -12.06 -0.81 -1.90
C LEU A 135 -11.38 -1.12 -0.57
N HIS A 136 -10.63 -2.20 -0.55
CA HIS A 136 -9.81 -2.63 0.58
C HIS A 136 -8.35 -2.62 0.15
N GLY A 137 -7.45 -2.39 1.10
CA GLY A 137 -6.05 -2.62 0.85
C GLY A 137 -5.23 -2.83 2.11
N ALA A 138 -4.15 -3.57 1.95
CA ALA A 138 -3.11 -3.74 2.95
C ALA A 138 -1.82 -3.12 2.43
N PHE A 139 -1.01 -2.56 3.32
CA PHE A 139 0.28 -1.99 2.96
C PHE A 139 1.34 -2.22 4.02
N ASP A 140 2.58 -2.32 3.56
CA ASP A 140 3.80 -2.27 4.36
C ASP A 140 4.87 -1.55 3.52
N ALA A 141 5.26 -0.35 3.95
CA ALA A 141 6.15 0.51 3.19
C ALA A 141 7.08 1.31 4.11
N ARG A 142 8.21 1.75 3.55
CA ARG A 142 9.06 2.76 4.21
C ARG A 142 8.47 4.15 4.00
N LEU A 143 8.55 4.94 5.06
CA LEU A 143 8.06 6.30 5.09
C LEU A 143 9.14 7.26 4.59
N ASP A 144 8.85 7.91 3.47
CA ASP A 144 9.65 9.00 2.92
C ASP A 144 9.09 10.34 3.43
N VAL A 145 9.88 11.12 4.15
CA VAL A 145 9.51 12.46 4.61
C VAL A 145 9.80 13.45 3.49
N VAL A 146 8.74 14.10 3.01
CA VAL A 146 8.82 15.09 1.95
C VAL A 146 8.83 16.47 2.60
N GLU A 147 10.02 17.07 2.67
CA GLU A 147 10.17 18.46 3.09
C GLU A 147 9.60 19.38 1.99
N GLY A 148 8.72 20.32 2.40
CA GLY A 148 8.17 21.32 1.48
C GLY A 148 9.27 22.24 0.96
N LEU A 149 9.25 22.51 -0.35
CA LEU A 149 10.07 23.55 -0.98
C LEU A 149 9.67 24.96 -0.49
#